data_AF-A0A927USY5-F1
#
_entry.id   AF-A0A927USY5-F1
#
_cell.length_a   1.000
_cell.length_b   1.000
_cell.length_c   1.000
_cell.angle_alpha   90.00
_cell.angle_beta   90.00
_cell.angle_gamma   90.00
#
_symmetry.space_group_name_H-M   'P 1'
#
loop_
_entity.id
_entity.type
_entity.pdbx_description
1 polymer ?
#
loop_
_entity_poly.entity_id
_entity_poly.type
_entity_poly.pdbx_seq_one_letter_code
_entity_poly.pdbx_strand_id
1 'polypeptide(L)'
;MKVINKRVPKGNTLLFISFAAMSLVIMILISTMRMEDIRNIVENSMESEIITQGEEITFFERFLSANNIMNGMYIMITICFILSSIVVTTIWRGERHQLLYALKLCGISNTFQSIEIIKRYLMVVIVGFSFATVMATVITRLDDIVVIGLSDVAWSFLITTITCLMILLLNSIFDFVKRYVIGGK
;
A
#
# COMPACT_ATOMS: atom_id res chain seq x y z
N MET A 1 10.34 13.55 38.82
CA MET A 1 10.25 12.83 37.52
C MET A 1 8.93 13.19 36.84
N LYS A 2 8.92 14.13 35.89
CA LYS A 2 7.77 14.37 35.00
C LYS A 2 7.92 13.45 33.79
N VAL A 3 7.31 12.27 33.88
CA VAL A 3 7.25 11.31 32.77
C VAL A 3 6.34 11.89 31.69
N ILE A 4 6.97 12.60 30.75
CA ILE A 4 6.70 12.63 29.32
C ILE A 4 5.25 12.27 28.96
N ASN A 5 4.33 13.23 29.16
CA ASN A 5 3.05 13.24 28.47
C ASN A 5 3.25 13.84 27.06
N LYS A 6 4.17 13.26 26.28
CA LYS A 6 4.26 13.57 24.86
C LYS A 6 3.09 12.86 24.20
N ARG A 7 2.00 13.60 23.96
CA ARG A 7 0.94 13.16 23.05
C ARG A 7 1.62 12.71 21.76
N VAL A 8 1.67 11.41 21.53
CA VAL A 8 2.08 10.86 20.24
C VAL A 8 1.18 11.54 19.21
N PRO A 9 1.71 12.16 18.15
CA PRO A 9 0.89 12.82 17.16
C PRO A 9 -0.05 11.76 16.57
N LYS A 10 -1.35 11.89 16.87
CA LYS A 10 -2.40 10.90 16.56
C LYS A 10 -2.35 10.45 15.10
N GLY A 11 -1.91 11.33 14.19
CA GLY A 11 -1.72 11.02 12.79
C GLY A 11 -0.74 9.89 12.51
N ASN A 12 0.37 9.76 13.25
CA ASN A 12 1.36 8.70 12.99
C ASN A 12 0.77 7.31 13.27
N THR A 13 -0.05 7.18 14.30
CA THR A 13 -0.71 5.93 14.66
C THR A 13 -1.75 5.54 13.60
N LEU A 14 -2.54 6.50 13.11
CA LEU A 14 -3.52 6.27 12.05
C LEU A 14 -2.82 5.79 10.77
N LEU A 15 -1.74 6.49 10.38
CA LEU A 15 -0.94 6.16 9.22
C LEU A 15 -0.33 4.74 9.33
N PHE A 16 0.19 4.39 10.52
CA PHE A 16 0.71 3.06 10.81
C PHE A 16 -0.35 1.97 10.63
N ILE A 17 -1.54 2.14 11.22
CA ILE A 17 -2.63 1.15 11.14
C ILE A 17 -3.07 0.95 9.69
N SER A 18 -3.24 2.04 8.94
CA SER A 18 -3.62 1.96 7.52
C SER A 18 -2.57 1.23 6.69
N PHE A 19 -1.27 1.49 6.94
CA PHE A 19 -0.21 0.77 6.22
C PHE A 19 -0.11 -0.70 6.59
N ALA A 20 -0.20 -1.03 7.87
CA ALA A 20 -0.22 -2.42 8.30
C ALA A 20 -1.36 -3.21 7.63
N ALA A 21 -2.57 -2.62 7.57
CA ALA A 21 -3.71 -3.23 6.91
C ALA A 21 -3.48 -3.39 5.39
N MET A 22 -3.02 -2.34 4.71
CA MET A 22 -2.75 -2.38 3.27
C MET A 22 -1.67 -3.41 2.91
N SER A 23 -0.57 -3.46 3.66
CA SER A 23 0.51 -4.43 3.44
C SER A 23 0.04 -5.88 3.63
N LEU A 24 -0.77 -6.12 4.66
CA LEU A 24 -1.34 -7.45 4.92
C LEU A 24 -2.25 -7.89 3.76
N VAL A 25 -3.12 -6.99 3.29
CA VAL A 25 -4.03 -7.25 2.16
C VAL A 25 -3.25 -7.56 0.88
N ILE A 26 -2.24 -6.76 0.54
CA ILE A 26 -1.41 -6.99 -0.65
C ILE A 26 -0.66 -8.32 -0.55
N MET A 27 -0.16 -8.67 0.63
CA MET A 27 0.55 -9.94 0.84
C MET A 27 -0.37 -11.15 0.66
N ILE A 28 -1.59 -11.11 1.20
CA ILE A 28 -2.59 -12.16 1.00
C ILE A 28 -2.94 -12.25 -0.49
N LEU A 29 -3.20 -11.12 -1.14
CA LEU A 29 -3.60 -11.05 -2.54
C LEU A 29 -2.54 -11.66 -3.48
N ILE A 30 -1.26 -11.31 -3.29
CA ILE A 30 -0.17 -11.90 -4.09
C ILE A 30 -0.06 -13.40 -3.83
N SER A 31 -0.22 -13.83 -2.57
CA SER A 31 -0.15 -15.24 -2.21
C SER A 31 -1.30 -16.04 -2.83
N THR A 32 -2.52 -15.49 -2.84
CA THR A 32 -3.70 -16.14 -3.45
C THR A 32 -3.58 -16.18 -4.97
N MET A 33 -3.11 -15.10 -5.61
CA MET A 33 -2.87 -15.09 -7.06
C MET A 33 -1.83 -16.14 -7.46
N ARG A 34 -0.73 -16.27 -6.70
CA ARG A 34 0.29 -17.29 -6.97
C ARG A 34 -0.28 -18.70 -6.84
N MET A 35 -1.09 -18.98 -5.82
CA MET A 35 -1.72 -20.28 -5.66
C MET A 35 -2.69 -20.59 -6.81
N GLU A 36 -3.43 -19.59 -7.29
CA GLU A 36 -4.33 -19.73 -8.43
C GLU A 36 -3.56 -19.95 -9.74
N ASP A 37 -2.45 -19.24 -9.97
CA ASP A 37 -1.58 -19.47 -11.13
C ASP A 37 -0.99 -20.88 -11.11
N ILE A 38 -0.54 -21.36 -9.95
CA ILE A 38 -0.04 -22.74 -9.81
C ILE A 38 -1.15 -23.75 -10.12
N ARG A 39 -2.36 -23.52 -9.59
CA ARG A 39 -3.51 -24.39 -9.86
C ARG A 39 -3.85 -24.43 -11.35
N ASN A 40 -3.92 -23.27 -12.00
CA ASN A 40 -4.19 -23.15 -13.43
C ASN A 40 -3.11 -23.83 -14.26
N ILE A 41 -1.83 -23.73 -13.88
CA ILE A 41 -0.74 -24.45 -14.57
C ILE A 41 -0.90 -25.96 -14.40
N VAL A 42 -1.23 -26.45 -13.21
CA VAL A 42 -1.44 -27.88 -12.95
C VAL A 42 -2.64 -28.41 -13.73
N GLU A 43 -3.77 -27.69 -13.72
CA GLU A 43 -4.99 -28.04 -14.45
C GLU A 43 -4.76 -28.05 -15.97
N ASN A 44 -4.15 -26.98 -16.51
CA ASN A 44 -3.77 -26.92 -17.92
C ASN A 44 -2.71 -27.97 -18.28
N SER A 45 -1.82 -28.37 -17.37
CA SER A 45 -0.85 -29.45 -17.65
C SER A 45 -1.52 -30.82 -17.76
N MET A 46 -2.65 -31.03 -17.07
CA MET A 46 -3.49 -32.22 -17.24
C MET A 46 -4.38 -32.13 -18.49
N GLU A 47 -4.80 -30.93 -18.88
CA GLU A 47 -5.62 -30.69 -20.09
C GLU A 47 -4.79 -30.53 -21.39
N SER A 48 -3.48 -30.31 -21.28
CA SER A 48 -2.58 -30.05 -22.42
C SER A 48 -2.35 -31.23 -23.37
N GLU A 49 -3.04 -32.36 -23.18
CA GLU A 49 -3.18 -33.37 -24.25
C GLU A 49 -4.24 -32.99 -25.29
N ILE A 50 -5.08 -31.97 -25.05
CA ILE A 50 -6.20 -31.60 -25.92
C ILE A 50 -6.22 -30.08 -26.18
N ILE A 51 -5.60 -29.70 -27.30
CA ILE A 51 -5.88 -28.50 -28.10
C ILE A 51 -5.17 -27.19 -27.68
N THR A 52 -4.13 -26.89 -28.47
CA THR A 52 -3.65 -25.55 -28.80
C THR A 52 -4.68 -24.76 -29.64
N GLN A 53 -5.08 -23.58 -29.18
CA GLN A 53 -5.47 -22.38 -29.95
C GLN A 53 -5.73 -21.29 -28.89
N GLY A 54 -5.18 -20.07 -28.91
CA GLY A 54 -4.84 -19.24 -30.04
C GLY A 54 -5.77 -18.01 -30.02
N GLU A 55 -5.63 -17.12 -29.02
CA GLU A 55 -6.25 -15.78 -29.05
C GLU A 55 -5.53 -14.81 -28.10
N GLU A 56 -5.06 -13.68 -28.63
CA GLU A 56 -4.46 -12.58 -27.86
C GLU A 56 -5.55 -11.80 -27.15
N ILE A 57 -5.99 -12.30 -26.00
CA ILE A 57 -6.97 -11.62 -25.16
C ILE A 57 -6.26 -10.49 -24.41
N THR A 58 -6.73 -9.26 -24.58
CA THR A 58 -6.19 -8.10 -23.89
C THR A 58 -6.28 -8.26 -22.37
N PHE A 59 -5.25 -7.80 -21.64
CA PHE A 59 -5.08 -7.92 -20.18
C PHE A 59 -6.35 -7.59 -19.38
N PHE A 60 -7.19 -6.69 -19.89
CA PHE A 60 -8.45 -6.27 -19.27
C PHE A 60 -9.61 -7.27 -19.43
N GLU A 61 -9.74 -7.95 -20.56
CA GLU A 61 -10.81 -8.95 -20.79
C GLU A 61 -10.55 -10.23 -20.00
N ARG A 62 -9.27 -10.61 -19.88
CA ARG A 62 -8.85 -11.72 -19.01
C ARG A 62 -9.09 -11.43 -17.53
N PHE A 63 -9.26 -10.17 -17.15
CA PHE A 63 -9.57 -9.71 -15.79
C PHE A 63 -11.08 -9.73 -15.45
N LEU A 64 -11.97 -9.89 -16.44
CA LEU A 64 -13.43 -9.76 -16.27
C LEU A 64 -14.25 -11.06 -16.47
N SER A 65 -13.67 -12.18 -16.93
CA SER A 65 -14.40 -13.46 -17.09
C SER A 65 -14.73 -14.15 -15.74
N ALA A 66 -15.70 -15.07 -15.67
CA ALA A 66 -16.31 -15.59 -14.43
C ALA A 66 -15.38 -16.29 -13.41
N ASN A 67 -14.18 -16.76 -13.80
CA ASN A 67 -13.13 -17.18 -12.85
C ASN A 67 -12.49 -15.97 -12.11
N ASN A 68 -12.78 -14.73 -12.52
CA ASN A 68 -12.34 -13.46 -11.93
C ASN A 68 -13.27 -12.86 -10.89
N ILE A 69 -14.32 -13.55 -10.42
CA ILE A 69 -15.16 -12.96 -9.36
C ILE A 69 -14.32 -12.72 -8.10
N MET A 70 -13.40 -13.66 -7.79
CA MET A 70 -12.42 -13.52 -6.72
C MET A 70 -11.41 -12.38 -7.00
N ASN A 71 -10.91 -12.26 -8.24
CA ASN A 71 -10.05 -11.15 -8.66
C ASN A 71 -10.74 -9.78 -8.60
N GLY A 72 -12.03 -9.69 -8.94
CA GLY A 72 -12.82 -8.46 -8.86
C GLY A 72 -12.99 -7.97 -7.42
N MET A 73 -13.23 -8.89 -6.49
CA MET A 73 -13.26 -8.56 -5.04
C MET A 73 -11.91 -8.04 -4.57
N TYR A 74 -10.81 -8.67 -4.99
CA TYR A 74 -9.45 -8.25 -4.65
C TYR A 74 -9.09 -6.87 -5.21
N ILE A 75 -9.46 -6.56 -6.46
CA ILE A 75 -9.30 -5.21 -7.01
C ILE A 75 -10.09 -4.20 -6.19
N MET A 76 -11.37 -4.48 -5.93
CA MET A 76 -12.24 -3.54 -5.24
C MET A 76 -11.71 -3.24 -3.83
N ILE A 77 -11.30 -4.27 -3.09
CA ILE A 77 -10.65 -4.13 -1.78
C ILE A 77 -9.39 -3.28 -1.92
N THR A 78 -8.53 -3.55 -2.91
CA THR A 78 -7.30 -2.80 -3.14
C THR A 78 -7.58 -1.32 -3.44
N ILE A 79 -8.55 -1.01 -4.29
CA ILE A 79 -8.98 0.36 -4.60
C ILE A 79 -9.51 1.05 -3.34
N CYS A 80 -10.37 0.40 -2.57
CA CYS A 80 -10.87 0.93 -1.31
C CYS A 80 -9.74 1.25 -0.32
N PHE A 81 -8.73 0.38 -0.22
CA PHE A 81 -7.55 0.64 0.61
C PHE A 81 -6.69 1.78 0.08
N ILE A 82 -6.49 1.89 -1.23
CA ILE A 82 -5.76 3.03 -1.84
C ILE A 82 -6.48 4.34 -1.53
N LEU A 83 -7.80 4.41 -1.74
CA LEU A 83 -8.61 5.60 -1.44
C LEU A 83 -8.56 5.95 0.05
N SER A 84 -8.70 4.96 0.93
CA SER A 84 -8.56 5.14 2.38
C SER A 84 -7.17 5.68 2.75
N SER A 85 -6.10 5.13 2.19
CA SER A 85 -4.73 5.59 2.43
C SER A 85 -4.46 6.98 1.90
N ILE A 86 -5.09 7.41 0.79
CA ILE A 86 -5.04 8.80 0.34
C ILE A 86 -5.64 9.72 1.41
N VAL A 87 -6.84 9.43 1.89
CA VAL A 87 -7.51 10.23 2.93
C VAL A 87 -6.66 10.28 4.20
N VAL A 88 -6.15 9.14 4.68
CA VAL A 88 -5.30 9.08 5.87
C VAL A 88 -4.00 9.87 5.69
N THR A 89 -3.40 9.81 4.50
CA THR A 89 -2.18 10.58 4.19
C THR A 89 -2.45 12.09 4.14
N THR A 90 -3.61 12.52 3.62
CA THR A 90 -4.00 13.94 3.64
C THR A 90 -4.21 14.45 5.07
N ILE A 91 -4.90 13.69 5.92
CA ILE A 91 -5.11 14.02 7.33
C ILE A 91 -3.77 14.09 8.06
N TRP A 92 -2.92 13.08 7.87
CA TRP A 92 -1.58 13.02 8.47
C TRP A 92 -0.73 14.25 8.11
N ARG A 93 -0.80 14.67 6.84
CA ARG A 93 -0.07 15.85 6.37
C ARG A 93 -0.64 17.16 6.92
N GLY A 94 -1.96 17.25 7.08
CA GLY A 94 -2.64 18.41 7.68
C GLY A 94 -2.14 18.73 9.09
N GLU A 95 -2.06 17.71 9.95
CA GLU A 95 -1.53 17.83 11.32
C GLU A 95 -0.07 18.30 11.37
N ARG A 96 0.71 18.03 10.32
CA ARG A 96 2.14 18.37 10.22
C ARG A 96 2.38 19.79 9.71
N HIS A 97 1.35 20.48 9.22
CA HIS A 97 1.51 21.80 8.61
C HIS A 97 2.08 22.84 9.59
N GLN A 98 1.77 22.72 10.89
CA GLN A 98 2.33 23.60 11.94
C GLN A 98 3.84 23.42 12.11
N LEU A 99 4.32 22.18 12.00
CA LEU A 99 5.74 21.83 12.12
C LEU A 99 6.52 22.32 10.89
N LEU A 100 5.95 22.15 9.70
CA LEU A 100 6.52 22.68 8.45
C LEU A 100 6.58 24.21 8.43
N TYR A 101 5.58 24.88 9.02
CA TYR A 101 5.57 26.33 9.14
C TYR A 101 6.70 26.82 10.06
N ALA A 102 6.92 26.17 11.20
CA ALA A 102 8.05 26.48 12.08
C ALA A 102 9.42 26.28 11.38
N LEU A 103 9.59 25.20 10.61
CA LEU A 103 10.81 25.00 9.81
C LEU A 103 11.03 26.08 8.76
N LYS A 104 9.94 26.61 8.16
CA LYS A 104 10.03 27.69 7.17
C LYS A 104 10.49 29.00 7.82
N LEU A 105 10.06 29.28 9.05
CA LEU A 105 10.52 30.43 9.83
C LEU A 105 12.01 30.35 10.18
N CYS A 106 12.57 29.14 10.29
CA CYS A 106 14.01 28.92 10.50
C CYS A 106 14.87 29.06 9.22
N GLY A 107 14.28 29.42 8.07
CA GLY A 107 15.04 29.61 6.82
C GLY A 107 15.51 28.32 6.14
N ILE A 108 14.98 27.16 6.55
CA ILE A 108 15.31 25.88 5.91
C ILE A 108 14.70 25.82 4.51
N SER A 109 15.51 25.39 3.53
CA SER A 109 15.06 25.30 2.13
C SER A 109 13.95 24.25 1.95
N ASN A 110 13.11 24.48 0.93
CA ASN A 110 11.97 23.61 0.62
C ASN A 110 12.38 22.14 0.31
N THR A 111 13.61 21.92 -0.18
CA THR A 111 14.12 20.58 -0.50
C THR A 111 14.38 19.77 0.78
N PHE A 112 14.99 20.37 1.79
CA PHE A 112 15.22 19.69 3.08
C PHE A 112 13.91 19.37 3.81
N GLN A 113 12.90 20.24 3.72
CA GLN A 113 11.57 19.94 4.27
C GLN A 113 10.95 18.70 3.61
N SER A 114 11.05 18.58 2.29
CA SER A 114 10.48 17.46 1.54
C SER A 114 11.17 16.13 1.91
N ILE A 115 12.49 16.15 2.05
CA ILE A 115 13.28 14.98 2.46
C ILE A 115 12.89 14.53 3.88
N GLU A 116 12.67 15.45 4.81
CA GLU A 116 12.30 15.09 6.17
C GLU A 116 10.91 14.43 6.23
N ILE A 117 9.95 14.93 5.44
CA ILE A 117 8.61 14.32 5.34
C ILE A 117 8.74 12.89 4.78
N ILE A 118 9.46 12.72 3.67
CA ILE A 118 9.66 11.40 3.04
C ILE A 118 10.31 10.43 4.01
N LYS A 119 11.36 10.84 4.72
CA LYS A 119 12.06 9.99 5.71
C LYS A 119 11.12 9.52 6.81
N ARG A 120 10.31 10.42 7.37
CA ARG A 120 9.37 10.07 8.46
C ARG A 120 8.25 9.16 7.96
N TYR A 121 7.74 9.41 6.76
CA TYR A 121 6.72 8.58 6.13
C TYR A 121 7.26 7.17 5.85
N LEU A 122 8.45 7.07 5.24
CA LEU A 122 9.10 5.79 4.95
C LEU A 122 9.38 4.97 6.22
N MET A 123 9.78 5.62 7.33
CA MET A 123 9.91 4.90 8.61
C MET A 123 8.60 4.26 9.05
N VAL A 124 7.47 4.95 8.92
CA VAL A 124 6.17 4.37 9.30
C VAL A 124 5.78 3.25 8.36
N VAL A 125 6.07 3.36 7.06
CA VAL A 125 5.83 2.28 6.08
C VAL A 125 6.64 1.04 6.43
N ILE A 126 7.94 1.19 6.74
CA ILE A 126 8.80 0.05 7.11
C ILE A 126 8.30 -0.62 8.38
N VAL A 127 7.95 0.17 9.41
CA VAL A 127 7.44 -0.37 10.68
C VAL A 127 6.07 -1.04 10.48
N GLY A 128 5.17 -0.42 9.70
CA GLY A 128 3.87 -0.99 9.33
C GLY A 128 3.99 -2.31 8.57
N PHE A 129 4.89 -2.38 7.59
CA PHE A 129 5.15 -3.59 6.81
C PHE A 129 5.77 -4.70 7.67
N SER A 130 6.70 -4.35 8.56
CA SER A 130 7.28 -5.33 9.50
C SER A 130 6.20 -5.95 10.39
N PHE A 131 5.27 -5.13 10.88
CA PHE A 131 4.13 -5.60 11.66
C PHE A 131 3.18 -6.47 10.83
N ALA A 132 2.87 -6.07 9.60
CA ALA A 132 2.04 -6.86 8.68
C ALA A 132 2.66 -8.23 8.37
N THR A 133 3.98 -8.30 8.20
CA THR A 133 4.70 -9.56 7.96
C THR A 133 4.59 -10.48 9.17
N VAL A 134 4.74 -9.96 10.39
CA VAL A 134 4.57 -10.74 11.62
C VAL A 134 3.13 -11.23 11.76
N MET A 135 2.13 -10.40 11.43
CA MET A 135 0.74 -10.83 11.46
C MET A 135 0.44 -11.90 10.40
N ALA A 136 0.99 -11.75 9.20
CA ALA A 136 0.84 -12.72 8.13
C ALA A 136 1.43 -14.08 8.53
N THR A 137 2.61 -14.13 9.16
CA THR A 137 3.20 -15.39 9.63
C THR A 137 2.42 -16.03 10.76
N VAL A 138 1.69 -15.24 11.57
CA VAL A 138 0.74 -15.79 12.56
C VAL A 138 -0.47 -16.40 11.86
N ILE A 139 -1.02 -15.73 10.84
CA ILE A 139 -2.16 -16.23 10.07
C ILE A 139 -1.82 -17.54 9.36
N THR A 140 -0.66 -17.65 8.72
CA THR A 140 -0.24 -18.90 8.05
C THR A 140 0.01 -20.06 9.01
N ARG A 141 0.18 -19.79 10.31
CA ARG A 141 0.29 -20.83 11.35
C ARG A 141 -1.07 -21.28 11.87
N LEU A 142 -2.10 -20.45 11.69
CA LEU A 142 -3.46 -20.76 12.12
C LEU A 142 -4.24 -21.47 11.02
N ASP A 143 -4.03 -21.08 9.76
CA ASP A 143 -4.65 -21.69 8.60
C ASP A 143 -3.59 -22.35 7.70
N ASP A 144 -3.60 -23.69 7.61
CA ASP A 144 -2.71 -24.48 6.74
C ASP A 144 -2.95 -24.25 5.23
N ILE A 145 -3.99 -23.48 4.89
CA ILE A 145 -4.43 -23.24 3.51
C ILE A 145 -3.57 -22.19 2.80
N VAL A 146 -2.90 -21.29 3.53
CA VAL A 146 -2.17 -20.16 2.93
C VAL A 146 -0.67 -20.29 3.15
N VAL A 147 0.05 -20.76 2.12
CA VAL A 147 1.52 -20.83 2.15
C VAL A 147 2.09 -19.52 1.58
N ILE A 148 2.59 -18.65 2.47
CA ILE A 148 3.28 -17.41 2.07
C ILE A 148 4.75 -17.71 1.84
N GLY A 149 5.22 -17.50 0.62
CA GLY A 149 6.64 -17.64 0.26
C GLY A 149 7.42 -16.35 0.48
N LEU A 150 8.74 -16.46 0.64
CA LEU A 150 9.64 -15.28 0.75
C LEU A 150 9.57 -14.38 -0.50
N SER A 151 9.31 -14.98 -1.67
CA SER A 151 9.07 -14.23 -2.91
C SER A 151 7.89 -13.27 -2.78
N ASP A 152 6.82 -13.69 -2.11
CA ASP A 152 5.57 -12.94 -2.01
C ASP A 152 5.72 -11.79 -1.02
N VAL A 153 6.51 -12.02 0.05
CA VAL A 153 6.92 -10.97 0.98
C VAL A 153 7.76 -9.91 0.26
N ALA A 154 8.70 -10.31 -0.60
CA ALA A 154 9.51 -9.36 -1.36
C ALA A 154 8.67 -8.54 -2.36
N TRP A 155 7.79 -9.20 -3.13
CA TRP A 155 6.90 -8.53 -4.07
C TRP A 155 5.89 -7.62 -3.37
N SER A 156 5.30 -8.07 -2.27
CA SER A 156 4.38 -7.25 -1.47
C SER A 156 5.08 -6.02 -0.88
N PHE A 157 6.33 -6.16 -0.42
CA PHE A 157 7.12 -5.03 0.07
C PHE A 157 7.34 -3.99 -1.03
N LEU A 158 7.74 -4.45 -2.22
CA LEU A 158 8.02 -3.59 -3.36
C LEU A 158 6.76 -2.85 -3.82
N ILE A 159 5.65 -3.58 -4.01
CA ILE A 159 4.36 -3.00 -4.43
C ILE A 159 3.84 -2.02 -3.39
N THR A 160 3.88 -2.39 -2.10
CA THR A 160 3.47 -1.49 -1.02
C THR A 160 4.29 -0.21 -1.04
N THR A 161 5.62 -0.32 -1.10
CA THR A 161 6.52 0.84 -1.05
C THR A 161 6.28 1.78 -2.24
N ILE A 162 6.14 1.24 -3.45
CA ILE A 162 5.85 2.03 -4.67
C ILE A 162 4.51 2.74 -4.54
N THR A 163 3.44 2.01 -4.20
CA THR A 163 2.09 2.59 -4.03
C THR A 163 2.09 3.69 -2.98
N CYS A 164 2.80 3.49 -1.87
CA CYS A 164 2.92 4.48 -0.79
C CYS A 164 3.64 5.75 -1.24
N LEU A 165 4.72 5.63 -2.02
CA LEU A 165 5.45 6.77 -2.58
C LEU A 165 4.57 7.52 -3.60
N MET A 166 3.83 6.80 -4.44
CA MET A 166 2.91 7.41 -5.39
C MET A 166 1.80 8.20 -4.69
N ILE A 167 1.20 7.64 -3.62
CA ILE A 167 0.20 8.35 -2.81
C ILE A 167 0.79 9.63 -2.18
N LEU A 168 2.02 9.57 -1.68
CA LEU A 168 2.68 10.75 -1.11
C LEU A 168 2.93 11.83 -2.16
N LEU A 169 3.39 11.44 -3.37
CA LEU A 169 3.61 12.36 -4.48
C LEU A 169 2.31 12.98 -4.98
N LEU A 170 1.26 12.18 -5.15
CA LEU A 170 -0.07 12.64 -5.55
C LEU A 170 -0.60 13.70 -4.57
N ASN A 171 -0.50 13.42 -3.26
CA ASN A 171 -0.87 14.38 -2.23
C ASN A 171 0.01 15.64 -2.25
N SER A 172 1.30 15.49 -2.54
CA SER A 172 2.22 16.62 -2.74
C SER A 172 1.77 17.56 -3.85
N ILE A 173 1.42 16.98 -5.01
CA ILE A 173 0.91 17.72 -6.17
C ILE A 173 -0.43 18.38 -5.83
N PHE A 174 -1.35 17.65 -5.20
CA PHE A 174 -2.68 18.18 -4.87
C PHE A 174 -2.59 19.40 -3.93
N ASP A 175 -1.73 19.35 -2.91
CA ASP A 175 -1.52 20.51 -2.02
C ASP A 175 -0.78 21.67 -2.70
N PHE A 176 0.06 21.37 -3.70
CA PHE A 176 0.68 22.41 -4.52
C PHE A 176 -0.39 23.12 -5.36
N VAL A 177 -1.21 22.35 -6.09
CA VAL A 177 -2.34 22.85 -6.89
C VAL A 177 -3.30 23.66 -6.02
N LYS A 178 -3.70 23.14 -4.84
CA LYS A 178 -4.58 23.85 -3.91
C LYS A 178 -4.01 25.20 -3.49
N ARG A 179 -2.70 25.28 -3.20
CA ARG A 179 -2.05 26.54 -2.81
C ARG A 179 -1.95 27.55 -3.94
N TYR A 180 -1.70 27.11 -5.16
CA TYR A 180 -1.58 28.01 -6.32
C TYR A 180 -2.91 28.42 -6.93
N VAL A 181 -3.89 27.51 -6.97
CA VAL A 181 -5.19 27.75 -7.62
C VAL A 181 -6.18 28.41 -6.67
N ILE A 182 -6.19 28.03 -5.39
CA ILE A 182 -7.19 28.50 -4.41
C ILE A 182 -6.60 29.55 -3.46
N GLY A 183 -5.30 29.48 -3.17
CA GLY A 183 -4.59 30.46 -2.34
C GLY A 183 -4.06 31.69 -3.08
N GLY A 184 -4.34 31.81 -4.39
CA GLY A 184 -3.99 32.97 -5.22
C GLY A 184 -4.95 34.16 -5.09
N LYS A 185 -5.45 34.42 -3.87
CA LYS A 185 -6.12 35.67 -3.49
C LYS A 185 -5.45 36.25 -2.25
#